data_AF-A0A9Q1AWN9-F1
#
_entry.id   AF-A0A9Q1AWN9-F1
#
_cell.length_a   1.000
_cell.length_b   1.000
_cell.length_c   1.000
_cell.angle_alpha   90.00
_cell.angle_beta   90.00
_cell.angle_gamma   90.00
#
_symmetry.space_group_name_H-M   'P 1'
#
loop_
_entity.id
_entity.type
_entity.pdbx_description
1 polymer ?
#
loop_
_entity_poly.entity_id
_entity_poly.type
_entity_poly.pdbx_seq_one_letter_code
_entity_poly.pdbx_strand_id
1 'polypeptide(L)'
;MPVTQALEGIKPPIHEQISELQNKIQLLEGDRKAFYENSQWNIKKNKESILRLRQENKKLHQKLADVFAGEEKIIKAAFQEHPAEQGSVKNKTGEGAIQIINHRLCEKINQLNNLKHQVEMRKRRLEELQLQYSTRAQEISDMQALEERNIEAAKTLRMLENRLEKARFKTEEAERITSMYQKLKAHMQEESLHYQNRLDTLEAEILRLRHELKDLESVNTDALHARDAAKEQLLSQEETIYRERKMRDKKLKDLKKLTEEKRAQNERAERRLLREPQPRKASILKARQTMFVVAEAFDKIRAATGVTEADDVVACFLAQEETLKQLEEMKNENEESLVRLKEEKEALHRELEHIKYSGEARKVGAQNLMKELYEHLKKEEKRRDATREELDKVNRVLLEAKAGVEHLASKVQHIKVEDSRYASIELDEKANDYVLDLLGQTEEKLLYLLEFLKDRDKQELLRRIEEVEFHTKLERRLPAYNTRVKLPIAQKPDMYYGK
;
A
#
# COMPACT_ATOMS: atom_id res chain seq x y z
N MET A 1 103.27 108.05 -39.56
CA MET A 1 104.70 108.38 -39.43
C MET A 1 104.82 109.62 -38.57
N PRO A 2 105.67 109.64 -37.54
CA PRO A 2 106.21 110.89 -37.01
C PRO A 2 107.07 111.53 -38.13
N VAL A 3 107.11 112.85 -38.21
CA VAL A 3 108.14 113.56 -38.98
C VAL A 3 108.71 114.63 -38.07
N THR A 4 109.87 114.29 -37.52
CA THR A 4 111.07 115.11 -37.38
C THR A 4 110.92 116.62 -37.61
N GLN A 5 111.31 117.36 -36.57
CA GLN A 5 111.65 118.78 -36.58
C GLN A 5 112.65 119.14 -37.67
N ALA A 6 112.39 120.29 -38.29
CA ALA A 6 113.18 120.91 -39.34
C ALA A 6 114.40 121.65 -38.77
N LEU A 7 115.46 121.61 -39.58
CA LEU A 7 116.68 122.40 -39.50
C LEU A 7 116.36 123.90 -39.55
N GLU A 8 116.98 124.65 -38.63
CA GLU A 8 117.19 126.09 -38.76
C GLU A 8 118.14 126.36 -39.93
N GLY A 9 117.75 127.30 -40.79
CA GLY A 9 118.68 127.88 -41.74
C GLY A 9 117.98 128.44 -42.97
N ILE A 10 117.89 129.78 -43.01
CA ILE A 10 117.63 130.59 -44.20
C ILE A 10 116.15 130.60 -44.63
N LYS A 11 115.42 131.56 -44.07
CA LYS A 11 114.00 131.86 -44.33
C LYS A 11 113.83 132.39 -45.78
N PRO A 12 113.10 131.70 -46.67
CA PRO A 12 112.71 132.24 -47.97
C PRO A 12 111.62 133.33 -47.81
N PRO A 13 111.38 134.16 -48.84
CA PRO A 13 110.59 135.39 -48.74
C PRO A 13 109.12 135.12 -48.41
N ILE A 14 108.49 136.03 -47.63
CA ILE A 14 107.11 135.95 -47.09
C ILE A 14 106.04 135.60 -48.15
N HIS A 15 106.27 135.89 -49.43
CA HIS A 15 105.31 135.65 -50.51
C HIS A 15 105.12 134.16 -50.86
N GLU A 16 106.17 133.34 -50.80
CA GLU A 16 106.07 131.90 -51.10
C GLU A 16 105.26 131.16 -50.01
N GLN A 17 105.46 131.52 -48.74
CA GLN A 17 104.69 130.96 -47.61
C GLN A 17 103.18 131.27 -47.69
N ILE A 18 102.82 132.45 -48.23
CA ILE A 18 101.41 132.80 -48.45
C ILE A 18 100.81 131.94 -49.58
N SER A 19 101.56 131.70 -50.67
CA SER A 19 101.09 130.87 -51.78
C SER A 19 100.92 129.39 -51.39
N GLU A 20 101.83 128.84 -50.57
CA GLU A 20 101.72 127.49 -50.03
C GLU A 20 100.52 127.34 -49.10
N LEU A 21 100.28 128.33 -48.22
CA LEU A 21 99.10 128.35 -47.35
C LEU A 21 97.80 128.48 -48.15
N GLN A 22 97.77 129.29 -49.22
CA GLN A 22 96.60 129.41 -50.10
C GLN A 22 96.30 128.11 -50.85
N ASN A 23 97.32 127.44 -51.40
CA ASN A 23 97.15 126.13 -52.05
C ASN A 23 96.69 125.05 -51.05
N LYS A 24 97.19 125.09 -49.81
CA LYS A 24 96.76 124.17 -48.75
C LYS A 24 95.32 124.42 -48.32
N ILE A 25 94.88 125.67 -48.26
CA ILE A 25 93.47 126.02 -48.00
C ILE A 25 92.59 125.52 -49.15
N GLN A 26 92.95 125.74 -50.41
CA GLN A 26 92.18 125.24 -51.56
C GLN A 26 92.08 123.71 -51.59
N LEU A 27 93.15 123.00 -51.24
CA LEU A 27 93.12 121.53 -51.16
C LEU A 27 92.19 121.05 -50.04
N LEU A 28 92.26 121.68 -48.87
CA LEU A 28 91.37 121.37 -47.74
C LEU A 28 89.91 121.72 -48.04
N GLU A 29 89.65 122.79 -48.79
CA GLU A 29 88.32 123.15 -49.27
C GLU A 29 87.80 122.16 -50.33
N GLY A 30 88.67 121.69 -51.23
CA GLY A 30 88.40 120.62 -52.19
C GLY A 30 88.05 119.29 -51.52
N ASP A 31 88.87 118.87 -50.55
CA ASP A 31 88.60 117.66 -49.76
C ASP A 31 87.31 117.80 -48.95
N ARG A 32 87.08 118.94 -48.29
CA ARG A 32 85.85 119.19 -47.54
C ARG A 32 84.62 119.14 -48.45
N LYS A 33 84.74 119.63 -49.69
CA LYS A 33 83.69 119.55 -50.71
C LYS A 33 83.47 118.11 -51.18
N ALA A 34 84.53 117.37 -51.50
CA ALA A 34 84.45 115.97 -51.91
C ALA A 34 83.89 115.06 -50.80
N PHE A 35 84.27 115.28 -49.54
CA PHE A 35 83.71 114.58 -48.38
C PHE A 35 82.23 114.89 -48.19
N TYR A 36 81.82 116.15 -48.36
CA TYR A 36 80.41 116.54 -48.27
C TYR A 36 79.59 115.93 -49.41
N GLU A 37 80.10 115.96 -50.64
CA GLU A 37 79.46 115.35 -51.81
C GLU A 37 79.36 113.83 -51.69
N ASN A 38 80.41 113.14 -51.22
CA ASN A 38 80.40 111.70 -50.98
C ASN A 38 79.47 111.31 -49.82
N SER A 39 79.42 112.12 -48.75
CA SER A 39 78.47 111.92 -47.64
C SER A 39 77.02 112.11 -48.12
N GLN A 40 76.75 113.15 -48.90
CA GLN A 40 75.42 113.38 -49.50
C GLN A 40 75.04 112.26 -50.48
N TRP A 41 76.00 111.76 -51.27
CA TRP A 41 75.79 110.63 -52.17
C TRP A 41 75.50 109.33 -51.41
N ASN A 42 76.25 109.04 -50.34
CA ASN A 42 75.99 107.90 -49.46
C ASN A 42 74.65 108.00 -48.73
N ILE A 43 74.26 109.21 -48.27
CA ILE A 43 72.94 109.45 -47.69
C ILE A 43 71.83 109.19 -48.72
N LYS A 44 71.99 109.64 -49.97
CA LYS A 44 71.04 109.35 -51.06
C LYS A 44 70.96 107.85 -51.34
N LYS A 45 72.10 107.17 -51.49
CA LYS A 45 72.16 105.71 -51.71
C LYS A 45 71.53 104.92 -50.56
N ASN A 46 71.78 105.32 -49.31
CA ASN A 46 71.16 104.71 -48.14
C ASN A 46 69.65 104.94 -48.10
N LYS A 47 69.18 106.16 -48.42
CA LYS A 47 67.74 106.45 -48.54
C LYS A 47 67.09 105.57 -49.61
N GLU A 48 67.72 105.40 -50.76
CA GLU A 48 67.24 104.50 -51.82
C GLU A 48 67.20 103.04 -51.36
N SER A 49 68.23 102.56 -50.67
CA SER A 49 68.26 101.19 -50.13
C SER A 49 67.16 100.94 -49.09
N ILE A 50 66.91 101.90 -48.20
CA ILE A 50 65.83 101.81 -47.22
C ILE A 50 64.47 101.76 -47.92
N LEU A 51 64.27 102.56 -48.98
CA LEU A 51 63.04 102.52 -49.76
C LEU A 51 62.85 101.16 -50.45
N ARG A 52 63.90 100.58 -51.03
CA ARG A 52 63.84 99.22 -51.62
C ARG A 52 63.48 98.17 -50.57
N LEU A 53 64.15 98.16 -49.42
CA LEU A 53 63.85 97.20 -48.33
C LEU A 53 62.43 97.37 -47.77
N ARG A 54 61.91 98.60 -47.70
CA ARG A 54 60.51 98.85 -47.30
C ARG A 54 59.52 98.33 -48.34
N GLN A 55 59.82 98.51 -49.63
CA GLN A 55 59.01 97.94 -50.70
C GLN A 55 59.05 96.41 -50.70
N GLU A 56 60.20 95.81 -50.44
CA GLU A 56 60.37 94.35 -50.32
C GLU A 56 59.61 93.80 -49.11
N ASN A 57 59.72 94.44 -47.94
CA ASN A 57 58.92 94.05 -46.77
C ASN A 57 57.42 94.18 -47.04
N LYS A 58 56.98 95.26 -47.72
CA LYS A 58 55.59 95.41 -48.12
C LYS A 58 55.15 94.27 -49.06
N LYS A 59 56.00 93.88 -50.02
CA LYS A 59 55.74 92.74 -50.93
C LYS A 59 55.71 91.40 -50.17
N LEU A 60 56.58 91.19 -49.19
CA LEU A 60 56.60 89.96 -48.38
C LEU A 60 55.37 89.86 -47.48
N HIS A 61 54.96 90.97 -46.85
CA HIS A 61 53.71 91.00 -46.08
C HIS A 61 52.48 90.76 -46.97
N GLN A 62 52.46 91.30 -48.20
CA GLN A 62 51.42 91.01 -49.19
C GLN A 62 51.40 89.52 -49.56
N LYS A 63 52.56 88.94 -49.90
CA LYS A 63 52.67 87.50 -50.20
C LYS A 63 52.19 86.62 -49.05
N LEU A 64 52.55 86.97 -47.81
CA LEU A 64 52.12 86.23 -46.62
C LEU A 64 50.60 86.33 -46.43
N ALA A 65 50.03 87.52 -46.61
CA ALA A 65 48.58 87.73 -46.56
C ALA A 65 47.84 86.97 -47.66
N ASP A 66 48.39 86.91 -48.88
CA ASP A 66 47.82 86.16 -50.00
C ASP A 66 47.83 84.64 -49.73
N VAL A 67 48.88 84.11 -49.10
CA VAL A 67 48.96 82.69 -48.70
C VAL A 67 47.91 82.36 -47.63
N PHE A 68 47.80 83.17 -46.57
CA PHE A 68 46.77 82.96 -45.54
C PHE A 68 45.35 83.12 -46.09
N ALA A 69 45.11 84.09 -46.98
CA ALA A 69 43.82 84.25 -47.65
C ALA A 69 43.51 83.08 -48.59
N GLY A 70 44.52 82.47 -49.22
CA GLY A 70 44.39 81.24 -50.00
C GLY A 70 44.01 80.03 -49.13
N GLU A 71 44.72 79.80 -48.02
CA GLU A 71 44.42 78.73 -47.07
C GLU A 71 43.01 78.87 -46.46
N GLU A 72 42.61 80.08 -46.07
CA GLU A 72 41.26 80.34 -45.57
C GLU A 72 40.17 80.01 -46.60
N LYS A 73 40.40 80.33 -47.89
CA LYS A 73 39.44 80.01 -48.96
C LYS A 73 39.33 78.50 -49.17
N ILE A 74 40.45 77.78 -49.13
CA ILE A 74 40.48 76.32 -49.27
C ILE A 74 39.75 75.66 -48.09
N ILE A 75 40.01 76.11 -46.85
CA ILE A 75 39.28 75.66 -45.65
C ILE A 75 37.79 75.95 -45.79
N LYS A 76 37.41 77.18 -46.20
CA LYS A 76 36.00 77.54 -46.39
C LYS A 76 35.31 76.68 -47.46
N ALA A 77 36.01 76.32 -48.54
CA ALA A 77 35.49 75.45 -49.60
C ALA A 77 35.34 74.00 -49.15
N ALA A 78 36.31 73.46 -48.39
CA ALA A 78 36.28 72.08 -47.92
C ALA A 78 35.18 71.81 -46.87
N PHE A 79 34.81 72.81 -46.05
CA PHE A 79 33.81 72.67 -44.99
C PHE A 79 32.45 73.31 -45.32
N GLN A 80 32.10 73.53 -46.59
CA GLN A 80 30.80 74.12 -46.98
C GLN A 80 29.60 73.29 -46.48
N GLU A 81 29.71 71.96 -46.53
CA GLU A 81 28.68 71.02 -46.09
C GLU A 81 28.69 70.78 -44.57
N HIS A 82 29.71 71.28 -43.85
CA HIS A 82 29.95 70.98 -42.43
C HIS A 82 30.21 72.26 -41.60
N PRO A 83 29.18 73.08 -41.35
CA PRO A 83 29.33 74.39 -40.71
C PRO A 83 29.81 74.31 -39.25
N ALA A 84 29.47 73.23 -38.52
CA ALA A 84 29.92 73.00 -37.15
C ALA A 84 31.43 72.72 -37.06
N GLU A 85 31.99 72.08 -38.09
CA GLU A 85 33.42 71.77 -38.16
C GLU A 85 34.22 72.97 -38.65
N GLN A 86 33.64 73.74 -39.58
CA GLN A 86 34.18 75.01 -40.08
C GLN A 86 34.51 76.00 -38.94
N GLY A 87 33.66 76.09 -37.91
CA GLY A 87 33.86 76.99 -36.77
C GLY A 87 35.13 76.71 -35.94
N SER A 88 35.56 75.45 -35.85
CA SER A 88 36.78 75.07 -35.09
C SER A 88 38.08 75.22 -35.87
N VAL A 89 37.97 75.44 -37.18
CA VAL A 89 39.09 75.44 -38.13
C VAL A 89 39.34 76.84 -38.72
N LYS A 90 38.40 77.78 -38.54
CA LYS A 90 38.33 79.10 -39.19
C LYS A 90 39.58 80.01 -39.09
N ASN A 91 40.43 79.82 -38.08
CA ASN A 91 41.60 80.68 -37.81
C ASN A 91 42.92 79.89 -37.71
N LYS A 92 42.99 78.69 -38.28
CA LYS A 92 44.16 77.81 -38.19
C LYS A 92 44.74 77.55 -39.57
N THR A 93 46.03 77.24 -39.61
CA THR A 93 46.71 76.79 -40.84
C THR A 93 46.11 75.48 -41.33
N GLY A 94 46.28 75.17 -42.62
CA GLY A 94 45.76 73.93 -43.21
C GLY A 94 46.18 72.65 -42.48
N GLU A 95 47.40 72.60 -41.93
CA GLU A 95 47.88 71.46 -41.14
C GLU A 95 47.18 71.35 -39.78
N GLY A 96 46.95 72.48 -39.10
CA GLY A 96 46.22 72.52 -37.83
C GLY A 96 44.74 72.14 -37.99
N ALA A 97 44.15 72.46 -39.15
CA ALA A 97 42.81 72.01 -39.53
C ALA A 97 42.70 70.48 -39.57
N ILE A 98 43.64 69.83 -40.27
CA ILE A 98 43.69 68.39 -40.47
C ILE A 98 43.84 67.66 -39.13
N GLN A 99 44.71 68.14 -38.24
CA GLN A 99 44.91 67.53 -36.92
C GLN A 99 43.64 67.52 -36.07
N ILE A 100 42.85 68.60 -36.09
CA ILE A 100 41.59 68.70 -35.33
C ILE A 100 40.53 67.76 -35.87
N ILE A 101 40.40 67.69 -37.19
CA ILE A 101 39.45 66.78 -37.83
C ILE A 101 39.87 65.33 -37.59
N ASN A 102 41.16 65.01 -37.70
CA ASN A 102 41.68 63.68 -37.38
C ASN A 102 41.40 63.30 -35.93
N HIS A 103 41.59 64.21 -34.98
CA HIS A 103 41.26 63.95 -33.57
C HIS A 103 39.77 63.65 -33.38
N ARG A 104 38.89 64.46 -33.97
CA ARG A 104 37.43 64.22 -33.94
C ARG A 104 37.03 62.93 -34.63
N LEU A 105 37.67 62.59 -35.74
CA LEU A 105 37.44 61.33 -36.44
C LEU A 105 37.82 60.15 -35.53
N CYS A 106 38.96 60.23 -34.84
CA CYS A 106 39.36 59.23 -33.85
C CYS A 106 38.35 59.13 -32.69
N GLU A 107 37.85 60.26 -32.17
CA GLU A 107 36.77 60.26 -31.16
C GLU A 107 35.51 59.57 -31.67
N LYS A 108 35.09 59.85 -32.91
CA LYS A 108 33.91 59.23 -33.53
C LYS A 108 34.11 57.75 -33.79
N ILE A 109 35.30 57.33 -34.23
CA ILE A 109 35.66 55.92 -34.40
C ILE A 109 35.62 55.21 -33.04
N ASN A 110 36.16 55.82 -31.98
CA ASN A 110 36.11 55.26 -30.64
C ASN A 110 34.66 55.13 -30.12
N GLN A 111 33.82 56.15 -30.34
CA GLN A 111 32.38 56.10 -30.02
C GLN A 111 31.68 54.96 -30.77
N LEU A 112 31.97 54.81 -32.06
CA LEU A 112 31.40 53.76 -32.90
C LEU A 112 31.86 52.36 -32.47
N ASN A 113 33.15 52.19 -32.15
CA ASN A 113 33.70 50.93 -31.65
C ASN A 113 33.08 50.54 -30.31
N ASN A 114 32.90 51.50 -29.39
CA ASN A 114 32.20 51.28 -28.14
C ASN A 114 30.75 50.85 -28.36
N LEU A 115 30.02 51.51 -29.26
CA LEU A 115 28.64 51.13 -29.60
C LEU A 115 28.57 49.73 -30.23
N LYS A 116 29.48 49.39 -31.15
CA LYS A 116 29.58 48.05 -31.73
C LYS A 116 29.79 46.99 -30.66
N HIS A 117 30.73 47.22 -29.75
CA HIS A 117 30.98 46.31 -28.64
C HIS A 117 29.72 46.14 -27.75
N GLN A 118 29.04 47.23 -27.40
CA GLN A 118 27.79 47.15 -26.63
C GLN A 118 26.69 46.38 -27.37
N VAL A 119 26.53 46.58 -28.67
CA VAL A 119 25.56 45.84 -29.49
C VAL A 119 25.91 44.35 -29.49
N GLU A 120 27.18 44.00 -29.63
CA GLU A 120 27.60 42.61 -29.64
C GLU A 120 27.43 41.93 -28.29
N MET A 121 27.73 42.62 -27.19
CA MET A 121 27.45 42.14 -25.84
C MET A 121 25.96 41.90 -25.61
N ARG A 122 25.10 42.81 -26.09
CA ARG A 122 23.64 42.63 -26.02
C ARG A 122 23.16 41.47 -26.89
N LYS A 123 23.74 41.27 -28.07
CA LYS A 123 23.42 40.11 -28.95
C LYS A 123 23.78 38.79 -28.28
N ARG A 124 25.00 38.65 -27.76
CA ARG A 124 25.41 37.44 -27.01
C ARG A 124 24.50 37.18 -25.84
N ARG A 125 24.12 38.22 -25.09
CA ARG A 125 23.19 38.08 -23.97
C ARG A 125 21.80 37.61 -24.42
N LEU A 126 21.34 38.06 -25.58
CA LEU A 126 20.06 37.65 -26.14
C LEU A 126 20.09 36.20 -26.62
N GLU A 127 21.18 35.78 -27.26
CA GLU A 127 21.43 34.38 -27.66
C GLU A 127 21.48 33.45 -26.44
N GLU A 128 22.18 33.85 -25.36
CA GLU A 128 22.17 33.12 -24.09
C GLU A 128 20.75 32.97 -23.52
N LEU A 129 19.97 34.05 -23.53
CA LEU A 129 18.59 34.03 -23.01
C LEU A 129 17.67 33.14 -23.86
N GLN A 130 17.83 33.18 -25.19
CA GLN A 130 17.10 32.32 -26.11
C GLN A 130 17.46 30.85 -25.91
N LEU A 131 18.75 30.54 -25.72
CA LEU A 131 19.20 29.20 -25.42
C LEU A 131 18.57 28.71 -24.11
N GLN A 132 18.67 29.50 -23.03
CA GLN A 132 18.04 29.17 -21.74
C GLN A 132 16.53 28.94 -21.85
N TYR A 133 15.83 29.76 -22.63
CA TYR A 133 14.40 29.57 -22.88
C TYR A 133 14.13 28.26 -23.62
N SER A 134 14.89 27.95 -24.67
CA SER A 134 14.74 26.71 -25.44
C SER A 134 15.00 25.47 -24.59
N THR A 135 16.02 25.50 -23.73
CA THR A 135 16.34 24.40 -22.81
C THR A 135 15.23 24.21 -21.79
N ARG A 136 14.75 25.29 -21.16
CA ARG A 136 13.62 25.20 -20.22
C ARG A 136 12.32 24.73 -20.87
N ALA A 137 12.06 25.13 -22.12
CA ALA A 137 10.90 24.66 -22.86
C ALA A 137 10.98 23.15 -23.14
N GLN A 138 12.17 22.64 -23.48
CA GLN A 138 12.42 21.20 -23.62
C GLN A 138 12.25 20.46 -22.28
N GLU A 139 12.84 20.96 -21.19
CA GLU A 139 12.68 20.39 -19.85
C GLU A 139 11.20 20.28 -19.43
N ILE A 140 10.39 21.33 -19.70
CA ILE A 140 8.95 21.30 -19.41
C ILE A 140 8.24 20.23 -20.25
N SER A 141 8.57 20.12 -21.54
CA SER A 141 8.00 19.10 -22.42
C SER A 141 8.37 17.68 -21.97
N ASP A 142 9.62 17.46 -21.57
CA ASP A 142 10.10 16.16 -21.11
C ASP A 142 9.44 15.77 -19.78
N MET A 143 9.26 16.72 -18.86
CA MET A 143 8.54 16.51 -17.61
C MET A 143 7.07 16.13 -17.85
N GLN A 144 6.38 16.78 -18.78
CA GLN A 144 5.01 16.43 -19.16
C GLN A 144 4.91 15.02 -19.75
N ALA A 145 5.84 14.65 -20.64
CA ALA A 145 5.88 13.30 -21.20
C ALA A 145 6.16 12.23 -20.12
N LEU A 146 6.96 12.56 -19.11
CA LEU A 146 7.22 11.69 -17.97
C LEU A 146 5.99 11.51 -17.08
N GLU A 147 5.25 12.59 -16.84
CA GLU A 147 3.97 12.56 -16.11
C GLU A 147 2.92 11.70 -16.84
N GLU A 148 2.78 11.86 -18.16
CA GLU A 148 1.89 11.02 -18.98
C GLU A 148 2.26 9.53 -18.90
N ARG A 149 3.55 9.21 -19.02
CA ARG A 149 4.05 7.83 -18.86
C ARG A 149 3.78 7.29 -17.46
N ASN A 150 3.93 8.10 -16.41
CA ASN A 150 3.62 7.71 -15.04
C ASN A 150 2.12 7.45 -14.85
N ILE A 151 1.26 8.26 -15.47
CA ILE A 151 -0.20 8.06 -15.46
C ILE A 151 -0.57 6.76 -16.18
N GLU A 152 0.03 6.49 -17.33
CA GLU A 152 -0.16 5.22 -18.06
C GLU A 152 0.32 4.03 -17.24
N ALA A 153 1.51 4.11 -16.65
CA ALA A 153 2.03 3.08 -15.75
C ALA A 153 1.09 2.84 -14.56
N ALA A 154 0.57 3.89 -13.91
CA ALA A 154 -0.40 3.78 -12.83
C ALA A 154 -1.72 3.12 -13.27
N LYS A 155 -2.22 3.43 -14.48
CA LYS A 155 -3.39 2.76 -15.06
C LYS A 155 -3.11 1.27 -15.30
N THR A 156 -1.93 0.92 -15.82
CA THR A 156 -1.55 -0.49 -16.04
C THR A 156 -1.44 -1.25 -14.71
N LEU A 157 -0.84 -0.65 -13.67
CA LEU A 157 -0.77 -1.24 -12.34
C LEU A 157 -2.17 -1.52 -11.79
N ARG A 158 -3.07 -0.53 -11.85
CA ARG A 158 -4.46 -0.71 -11.40
C ARG A 158 -5.20 -1.81 -12.16
N MET A 159 -4.97 -1.93 -13.48
CA MET A 159 -5.55 -3.02 -14.27
C MET A 159 -4.99 -4.39 -13.86
N LEU A 160 -3.68 -4.47 -13.60
CA LEU A 160 -3.03 -5.71 -13.15
C LEU A 160 -3.49 -6.11 -11.75
N GLU A 161 -3.62 -5.16 -10.82
CA GLU A 161 -4.17 -5.37 -9.48
C GLU A 161 -5.60 -5.91 -9.56
N ASN A 162 -6.48 -5.26 -10.33
CA ASN A 162 -7.86 -5.74 -10.54
C ASN A 162 -7.90 -7.14 -11.16
N ARG A 163 -6.98 -7.45 -12.08
CA ARG A 163 -6.91 -8.77 -12.70
C ARG A 163 -6.43 -9.83 -11.72
N LEU A 164 -5.48 -9.46 -10.85
CA LEU A 164 -4.95 -10.32 -9.79
C LEU A 164 -6.01 -10.59 -8.72
N GLU A 165 -6.75 -9.58 -8.26
CA GLU A 165 -7.87 -9.75 -7.34
C GLU A 165 -8.95 -10.66 -7.92
N LYS A 166 -9.31 -10.46 -9.21
CA LYS A 166 -10.24 -11.37 -9.91
C LYS A 166 -9.72 -12.81 -9.97
N ALA A 167 -8.42 -13.00 -10.16
CA ALA A 167 -7.82 -14.33 -10.14
C ALA A 167 -7.89 -14.95 -8.74
N ARG A 168 -7.57 -14.18 -7.69
CA ARG A 168 -7.68 -14.61 -6.28
C ARG A 168 -9.10 -14.99 -5.89
N PHE A 169 -10.08 -14.18 -6.27
CA PHE A 169 -11.48 -14.50 -6.01
C PHE A 169 -11.89 -15.83 -6.67
N LYS A 170 -11.48 -16.04 -7.93
CA LYS A 170 -11.73 -17.31 -8.64
C LYS A 170 -11.03 -18.51 -7.98
N THR A 171 -9.81 -18.34 -7.47
CA THR A 171 -9.11 -19.44 -6.79
C THR A 171 -9.78 -19.77 -5.46
N GLU A 172 -10.16 -18.77 -4.67
CA GLU A 172 -10.90 -19.00 -3.42
C GLU A 172 -12.26 -19.67 -3.67
N GLU A 173 -12.97 -19.26 -4.72
CA GLU A 173 -14.24 -19.88 -5.10
C GLU A 173 -14.04 -21.33 -5.57
N ALA A 174 -13.01 -21.59 -6.38
CA ALA A 174 -12.64 -22.94 -6.78
C ALA A 174 -12.25 -23.82 -5.58
N GLU A 175 -11.53 -23.29 -4.60
CA GLU A 175 -11.19 -23.98 -3.35
C GLU A 175 -12.45 -24.32 -2.53
N ARG A 176 -13.39 -23.36 -2.38
CA ARG A 176 -14.67 -23.60 -1.70
C ARG A 176 -15.48 -24.69 -2.40
N ILE A 177 -15.59 -24.62 -3.72
CA ILE A 177 -16.28 -25.63 -4.54
C ILE A 177 -15.61 -26.99 -4.37
N THR A 178 -14.28 -27.06 -4.43
CA THR A 178 -13.52 -28.30 -4.27
C THR A 178 -13.70 -28.88 -2.88
N SER A 179 -13.66 -28.06 -1.82
CA SER A 179 -13.92 -28.50 -0.45
C SER A 179 -15.34 -29.06 -0.29
N MET A 180 -16.33 -28.44 -0.94
CA MET A 180 -17.71 -28.94 -0.94
C MET A 180 -17.81 -30.30 -1.64
N TYR A 181 -17.18 -30.47 -2.80
CA TYR A 181 -17.14 -31.76 -3.50
C TYR A 181 -16.40 -32.84 -2.71
N GLN A 182 -15.33 -32.48 -1.99
CA GLN A 182 -14.62 -33.42 -1.11
C GLN A 182 -15.51 -33.88 0.05
N LYS A 183 -16.27 -32.96 0.67
CA LYS A 183 -17.24 -33.31 1.73
C LYS A 183 -18.35 -34.20 1.20
N LEU A 184 -18.90 -33.87 0.01
CA LEU A 184 -19.92 -34.70 -0.63
C LEU A 184 -19.38 -36.10 -0.93
N LYS A 185 -18.16 -36.18 -1.48
CA LYS A 185 -17.50 -37.47 -1.72
C LYS A 185 -17.32 -38.27 -0.43
N ALA A 186 -16.87 -37.65 0.65
CA ALA A 186 -16.70 -38.32 1.95
C ALA A 186 -18.05 -38.87 2.47
N HIS A 187 -19.12 -38.08 2.40
CA HIS A 187 -20.46 -38.53 2.77
C HIS A 187 -20.94 -39.72 1.92
N MET A 188 -20.78 -39.64 0.59
CA MET A 188 -21.14 -40.76 -0.29
C MET A 188 -20.31 -42.01 -0.01
N GLN A 189 -19.03 -41.86 0.35
CA GLN A 189 -18.18 -42.98 0.75
C GLN A 189 -18.66 -43.59 2.08
N GLU A 190 -19.00 -42.77 3.07
CA GLU A 190 -19.60 -43.23 4.33
C GLU A 190 -20.90 -43.99 4.07
N GLU A 191 -21.84 -43.42 3.30
CA GLU A 191 -23.10 -44.10 2.95
C GLU A 191 -22.86 -45.42 2.21
N SER A 192 -21.86 -45.47 1.32
CA SER A 192 -21.53 -46.69 0.58
C SER A 192 -21.13 -47.85 1.49
N LEU A 193 -20.47 -47.56 2.62
CA LEU A 193 -20.10 -48.56 3.62
C LEU A 193 -21.31 -49.09 4.39
N HIS A 194 -22.38 -48.29 4.54
CA HIS A 194 -23.58 -48.67 5.27
C HIS A 194 -24.58 -49.45 4.40
N TYR A 195 -24.53 -49.31 3.07
CA TYR A 195 -25.43 -50.04 2.18
C TYR A 195 -25.26 -51.54 2.29
N GLN A 196 -24.04 -52.06 2.40
CA GLN A 196 -23.82 -53.50 2.54
C GLN A 196 -24.45 -54.03 3.82
N ASN A 197 -24.20 -53.38 4.96
CA ASN A 197 -24.79 -53.77 6.23
C ASN A 197 -26.33 -53.74 6.16
N ARG A 198 -26.91 -52.73 5.50
CA ARG A 198 -28.36 -52.65 5.31
C ARG A 198 -28.89 -53.77 4.42
N LEU A 199 -28.19 -54.12 3.35
CA LEU A 199 -28.53 -55.26 2.51
C LEU A 199 -28.47 -56.56 3.31
N ASP A 200 -27.39 -56.78 4.06
CA ASP A 200 -27.22 -57.97 4.89
C ASP A 200 -28.35 -58.10 5.93
N THR A 201 -28.77 -57.00 6.56
CA THR A 201 -29.93 -57.02 7.48
C THR A 201 -31.24 -57.37 6.79
N LEU A 202 -31.49 -56.83 5.59
CA LEU A 202 -32.70 -57.13 4.82
C LEU A 202 -32.67 -58.58 4.31
N GLU A 203 -31.52 -59.08 3.90
CA GLU A 203 -31.34 -60.48 3.49
C GLU A 203 -31.60 -61.44 4.65
N ALA A 204 -31.09 -61.12 5.85
CA ALA A 204 -31.34 -61.90 7.06
C ALA A 204 -32.83 -61.91 7.42
N GLU A 205 -33.52 -60.77 7.34
CA GLU A 205 -34.97 -60.68 7.55
C GLU A 205 -35.75 -61.52 6.54
N ILE A 206 -35.40 -61.45 5.25
CA ILE A 206 -36.03 -62.27 4.20
C ILE A 206 -35.84 -63.75 4.48
N LEU A 207 -34.64 -64.18 4.90
CA LEU A 207 -34.36 -65.57 5.25
C LEU A 207 -35.20 -66.02 6.46
N ARG A 208 -35.32 -65.17 7.49
CA ARG A 208 -36.16 -65.46 8.66
C ARG A 208 -37.62 -65.62 8.26
N LEU A 209 -38.17 -64.68 7.49
CA LEU A 209 -39.55 -64.74 6.99
C LEU A 209 -39.80 -65.95 6.09
N ARG A 210 -38.82 -66.35 5.27
CA ARG A 210 -38.93 -67.58 4.48
C ARG A 210 -38.97 -68.83 5.34
N HIS A 211 -38.24 -68.85 6.46
CA HIS A 211 -38.29 -69.97 7.40
C HIS A 211 -39.64 -70.02 8.13
N GLU A 212 -40.09 -68.88 8.66
CA GLU A 212 -41.40 -68.74 9.30
C GLU A 212 -42.54 -69.17 8.36
N LEU A 213 -42.45 -68.80 7.07
CA LEU A 213 -43.44 -69.22 6.07
C LEU A 213 -43.45 -70.74 5.87
N LYS A 214 -42.28 -71.38 5.80
CA LYS A 214 -42.19 -72.85 5.68
C LYS A 214 -42.76 -73.55 6.90
N ASP A 215 -42.50 -73.04 8.10
CA ASP A 215 -43.02 -73.61 9.33
C ASP A 215 -44.55 -73.48 9.39
N LEU A 216 -45.09 -72.33 8.93
CA LEU A 216 -46.54 -72.13 8.78
C LEU A 216 -47.15 -73.05 7.72
N GLU A 217 -46.45 -73.30 6.61
CA GLU A 217 -46.87 -74.27 5.60
C GLU A 217 -46.94 -75.69 6.18
N SER A 218 -45.94 -76.12 6.96
CA SER A 218 -45.98 -77.44 7.61
C SER A 218 -47.11 -77.56 8.63
N VAL A 219 -47.34 -76.53 9.45
CA VAL A 219 -48.46 -76.52 10.40
C VAL A 219 -49.80 -76.57 9.64
N ASN A 220 -49.91 -75.88 8.51
CA ASN A 220 -51.11 -75.93 7.68
C ASN A 220 -51.32 -77.31 7.05
N THR A 221 -50.26 -77.96 6.55
CA THR A 221 -50.37 -79.33 6.03
C THR A 221 -50.80 -80.31 7.12
N ASP A 222 -50.24 -80.18 8.33
CA ASP A 222 -50.60 -81.02 9.48
C ASP A 222 -52.07 -80.78 9.89
N ALA A 223 -52.52 -79.53 9.89
CA ALA A 223 -53.90 -79.18 10.16
C ALA A 223 -54.87 -79.73 9.10
N LEU A 224 -54.48 -79.70 7.82
CA LEU A 224 -55.25 -80.30 6.73
C LEU A 224 -55.33 -81.83 6.87
N HIS A 225 -54.21 -82.48 7.18
CA HIS A 225 -54.16 -83.92 7.44
C HIS A 225 -55.02 -84.31 8.64
N ALA A 226 -54.94 -83.57 9.75
CA ALA A 226 -55.76 -83.80 10.93
C ALA A 226 -57.26 -83.63 10.62
N ARG A 227 -57.62 -82.61 9.84
CA ARG A 227 -59.01 -82.40 9.38
C ARG A 227 -59.50 -83.57 8.53
N ASP A 228 -58.70 -84.02 7.57
CA ASP A 228 -59.10 -85.08 6.65
C ASP A 228 -59.18 -86.43 7.36
N ALA A 229 -58.25 -86.72 8.28
CA ALA A 229 -58.33 -87.88 9.17
C ALA A 229 -59.59 -87.85 10.06
N ALA A 230 -59.94 -86.70 10.64
CA ALA A 230 -61.16 -86.55 11.42
C ALA A 230 -62.43 -86.77 10.58
N LYS A 231 -62.44 -86.30 9.32
CA LYS A 231 -63.54 -86.54 8.37
C LYS A 231 -63.66 -88.02 8.01
N GLU A 232 -62.55 -88.70 7.73
CA GLU A 232 -62.55 -90.13 7.43
C GLU A 232 -63.03 -90.96 8.63
N GLN A 233 -62.56 -90.63 9.83
CA GLN A 233 -63.04 -91.26 11.07
C GLN A 233 -64.54 -91.06 11.24
N LEU A 234 -65.03 -89.83 11.05
CA LEU A 234 -66.46 -89.51 11.14
C LEU A 234 -67.27 -90.31 10.11
N LEU A 235 -66.84 -90.38 8.85
CA LEU A 235 -67.50 -91.19 7.82
C LEU A 235 -67.51 -92.68 8.19
N SER A 236 -66.40 -93.21 8.70
CA SER A 236 -66.33 -94.62 9.13
C SER A 236 -67.29 -94.92 10.30
N GLN A 237 -67.42 -93.98 11.25
CA GLN A 237 -68.35 -94.06 12.36
C GLN A 237 -69.81 -93.92 11.89
N GLU A 238 -70.10 -93.04 10.94
CA GLU A 238 -71.42 -92.93 10.33
C GLU A 238 -71.82 -94.22 9.61
N GLU A 239 -70.89 -94.84 8.87
CA GLU A 239 -71.11 -96.13 8.23
C GLU A 239 -71.36 -97.26 9.23
N THR A 240 -70.59 -97.33 10.33
CA THR A 240 -70.81 -98.35 11.38
C THR A 240 -72.15 -98.14 12.05
N ILE A 241 -72.50 -96.91 12.43
CA ILE A 241 -73.82 -96.57 12.99
C ILE A 241 -74.94 -96.95 12.00
N TYR A 242 -74.77 -96.68 10.71
CA TYR A 242 -75.75 -97.04 9.69
C TYR A 242 -75.90 -98.57 9.57
N ARG A 243 -74.80 -99.32 9.54
CA ARG A 243 -74.81 -100.80 9.53
C ARG A 243 -75.49 -101.34 10.78
N GLU A 244 -75.16 -100.83 11.96
CA GLU A 244 -75.78 -101.23 13.22
C GLU A 244 -77.27 -100.91 13.27
N ARG A 245 -77.69 -99.72 12.82
CA ARG A 245 -79.11 -99.35 12.67
C ARG A 245 -79.82 -100.34 11.76
N LYS A 246 -79.26 -100.65 10.59
CA LYS A 246 -79.81 -101.64 9.65
C LYS A 246 -79.93 -103.03 10.26
N MET A 247 -78.94 -103.46 11.05
CA MET A 247 -78.99 -104.75 11.75
C MET A 247 -80.01 -104.75 12.89
N ARG A 248 -80.13 -103.65 13.65
CA ARG A 248 -81.17 -103.47 14.67
C ARG A 248 -82.57 -103.46 14.06
N ASP A 249 -82.78 -102.77 12.95
CA ASP A 249 -84.06 -102.74 12.24
C ASP A 249 -84.45 -104.13 11.71
N LYS A 250 -83.49 -104.90 11.20
CA LYS A 250 -83.73 -106.32 10.83
C LYS A 250 -84.16 -107.13 12.05
N LYS A 251 -83.39 -107.09 13.14
CA LYS A 251 -83.72 -107.80 14.40
C LYS A 251 -85.09 -107.38 14.96
N LEU A 252 -85.41 -106.07 14.93
CA LEU A 252 -86.71 -105.55 15.34
C LEU A 252 -87.85 -106.06 14.43
N LYS A 253 -87.64 -106.12 13.12
CA LYS A 253 -88.62 -106.72 12.19
C LYS A 253 -88.82 -108.21 12.48
N ASP A 254 -87.76 -108.96 12.72
CA ASP A 254 -87.84 -110.39 13.03
C ASP A 254 -88.54 -110.63 14.38
N LEU A 255 -88.22 -109.84 15.41
CA LEU A 255 -88.93 -109.88 16.69
C LEU A 255 -90.40 -109.46 16.55
N LYS A 256 -90.71 -108.43 15.75
CA LYS A 256 -92.10 -108.03 15.47
C LYS A 256 -92.88 -109.17 14.84
N LYS A 257 -92.32 -109.85 13.83
CA LYS A 257 -92.93 -111.05 13.24
C LYS A 257 -93.16 -112.14 14.27
N LEU A 258 -92.16 -112.48 15.08
CA LEU A 258 -92.31 -113.49 16.15
C LEU A 258 -93.36 -113.08 17.19
N THR A 259 -93.45 -111.79 17.54
CA THR A 259 -94.48 -111.29 18.46
C THR A 259 -95.85 -111.22 17.82
N GLU A 260 -95.96 -110.95 16.52
CA GLU A 260 -97.23 -111.01 15.77
C GLU A 260 -97.69 -112.46 15.63
N GLU A 261 -96.78 -113.40 15.37
CA GLU A 261 -97.04 -114.84 15.39
C GLU A 261 -97.46 -115.31 16.78
N LYS A 262 -96.73 -114.90 17.83
CA LYS A 262 -97.11 -115.20 19.21
C LYS A 262 -98.36 -114.47 19.66
N ARG A 263 -98.65 -113.27 19.16
CA ARG A 263 -99.92 -112.56 19.40
C ARG A 263 -101.04 -113.25 18.66
N ALA A 264 -100.85 -113.76 17.45
CA ALA A 264 -101.83 -114.59 16.78
C ALA A 264 -102.04 -115.93 17.51
N GLN A 265 -101.00 -116.49 18.15
CA GLN A 265 -101.12 -117.66 19.03
C GLN A 265 -101.73 -117.32 20.40
N ASN A 266 -101.43 -116.16 20.97
CA ASN A 266 -101.98 -115.69 22.24
C ASN A 266 -103.38 -115.13 22.07
N GLU A 267 -103.78 -114.59 20.93
CA GLU A 267 -105.16 -114.23 20.61
C GLU A 267 -105.99 -115.52 20.40
N ARG A 268 -105.32 -116.63 20.02
CA ARG A 268 -105.88 -117.99 20.10
C ARG A 268 -105.86 -118.57 21.53
N ALA A 269 -104.96 -118.14 22.41
CA ALA A 269 -104.81 -118.64 23.79
C ALA A 269 -105.48 -117.75 24.87
N GLU A 270 -105.79 -116.48 24.60
CA GLU A 270 -106.49 -115.50 25.47
C GLU A 270 -108.00 -115.80 25.56
N ARG A 271 -108.47 -116.83 24.86
CA ARG A 271 -109.74 -117.52 25.18
C ARG A 271 -109.61 -118.54 26.32
N ARG A 272 -108.47 -118.66 27.01
CA ARG A 272 -108.29 -119.58 28.15
C ARG A 272 -107.33 -119.01 29.21
N LEU A 273 -107.90 -118.27 30.17
CA LEU A 273 -107.42 -118.00 31.56
C LEU A 273 -106.11 -117.20 31.69
N LEU A 274 -106.05 -115.95 32.17
CA LEU A 274 -106.45 -115.28 33.43
C LEU A 274 -105.79 -115.80 34.74
N ARG A 275 -104.96 -114.90 35.33
CA ARG A 275 -104.59 -114.70 36.76
C ARG A 275 -103.29 -115.38 37.26
N GLU A 276 -102.15 -114.66 37.40
CA GLU A 276 -101.60 -113.90 38.58
C GLU A 276 -101.14 -114.79 39.77
N PRO A 277 -100.33 -114.34 40.76
CA PRO A 277 -99.30 -113.27 40.83
C PRO A 277 -98.02 -113.59 41.69
N GLN A 278 -96.88 -112.92 41.39
CA GLN A 278 -95.85 -112.30 42.29
C GLN A 278 -95.23 -113.12 43.49
N PRO A 279 -94.40 -112.60 44.43
CA PRO A 279 -93.42 -111.47 44.47
C PRO A 279 -92.07 -111.75 45.23
N ARG A 280 -91.15 -110.74 45.22
CA ARG A 280 -90.26 -110.25 46.35
C ARG A 280 -89.07 -111.15 46.80
N LYS A 281 -87.92 -110.71 47.36
CA LYS A 281 -87.34 -109.46 47.92
C LYS A 281 -85.81 -109.74 48.12
N ALA A 282 -84.90 -108.76 47.99
CA ALA A 282 -84.11 -108.08 49.06
C ALA A 282 -83.59 -109.01 50.19
N SER A 283 -82.37 -108.98 50.74
CA SER A 283 -81.29 -107.98 50.92
C SER A 283 -80.05 -108.74 51.51
N ILE A 284 -78.83 -108.20 51.54
CA ILE A 284 -78.06 -107.77 52.76
C ILE A 284 -76.61 -107.63 52.22
N LEU A 285 -75.90 -106.49 52.10
CA LEU A 285 -75.57 -105.38 53.02
C LEU A 285 -74.79 -105.79 54.28
N LYS A 286 -73.46 -105.95 54.14
CA LYS A 286 -72.42 -105.51 55.11
C LYS A 286 -70.97 -105.75 54.63
N ALA A 287 -70.64 -105.27 53.43
CA ALA A 287 -69.25 -105.09 52.95
C ALA A 287 -69.12 -103.87 52.01
N ARG A 288 -70.05 -102.90 52.10
CA ARG A 288 -70.29 -101.89 51.06
C ARG A 288 -69.93 -100.45 51.44
N GLN A 289 -69.45 -100.17 52.65
CA GLN A 289 -69.18 -98.79 53.08
C GLN A 289 -67.75 -98.32 52.76
N THR A 290 -66.74 -99.20 52.77
CA THR A 290 -65.37 -98.84 52.34
C THR A 290 -65.25 -98.81 50.81
N MET A 291 -65.93 -99.72 50.10
CA MET A 291 -66.01 -99.69 48.64
C MET A 291 -66.78 -98.48 48.10
N PHE A 292 -67.81 -97.96 48.79
CA PHE A 292 -68.54 -96.77 48.31
C PHE A 292 -67.71 -95.50 48.43
N VAL A 293 -66.95 -95.33 49.52
CA VAL A 293 -66.09 -94.14 49.72
C VAL A 293 -64.92 -94.14 48.73
N VAL A 294 -64.30 -95.30 48.49
CA VAL A 294 -63.24 -95.43 47.48
C VAL A 294 -63.81 -95.27 46.06
N ALA A 295 -64.98 -95.85 45.75
CA ALA A 295 -65.62 -95.68 44.44
C ALA A 295 -66.10 -94.25 44.21
N GLU A 296 -66.62 -93.55 45.21
CA GLU A 296 -67.07 -92.16 45.09
C GLU A 296 -65.89 -91.18 44.94
N ALA A 297 -64.74 -91.48 45.58
CA ALA A 297 -63.49 -90.76 45.32
C ALA A 297 -62.94 -91.06 43.91
N PHE A 298 -63.00 -92.30 43.46
CA PHE A 298 -62.59 -92.70 42.11
C PHE A 298 -63.49 -92.11 41.03
N ASP A 299 -64.81 -92.04 41.26
CA ASP A 299 -65.77 -91.43 40.33
C ASP A 299 -65.61 -89.91 40.26
N LYS A 300 -65.24 -89.24 41.37
CA LYS A 300 -64.87 -87.81 41.37
C LYS A 300 -63.58 -87.55 40.61
N ILE A 301 -62.56 -88.39 40.80
CA ILE A 301 -61.30 -88.31 40.04
C ILE A 301 -61.58 -88.57 38.56
N ARG A 302 -62.33 -89.62 38.23
CA ARG A 302 -62.77 -89.97 36.88
C ARG A 302 -63.58 -88.87 36.20
N ALA A 303 -64.47 -88.18 36.93
CA ALA A 303 -65.23 -87.05 36.41
C ALA A 303 -64.35 -85.81 36.18
N ALA A 304 -63.28 -85.63 36.97
CA ALA A 304 -62.34 -84.51 36.84
C ALA A 304 -61.24 -84.75 35.79
N THR A 305 -60.79 -86.01 35.60
CA THR A 305 -59.74 -86.38 34.65
C THR A 305 -60.28 -86.89 33.31
N GLY A 306 -61.52 -87.40 33.26
CA GLY A 306 -62.19 -87.86 32.04
C GLY A 306 -61.79 -89.28 31.59
N VAL A 307 -61.01 -90.00 32.40
CA VAL A 307 -60.34 -91.25 31.99
C VAL A 307 -60.92 -92.49 32.68
N THR A 308 -61.13 -93.59 31.96
CA THR A 308 -61.92 -94.74 32.43
C THR A 308 -61.14 -95.86 33.11
N GLU A 309 -59.82 -95.99 32.87
CA GLU A 309 -58.95 -96.99 33.48
C GLU A 309 -58.00 -96.36 34.51
N ALA A 310 -57.70 -97.10 35.57
CA ALA A 310 -56.89 -96.60 36.69
C ALA A 310 -55.45 -96.26 36.28
N ASP A 311 -54.89 -97.00 35.34
CA ASP A 311 -53.51 -96.82 34.87
C ASP A 311 -53.37 -95.54 34.02
N ASP A 312 -54.38 -95.20 33.22
CA ASP A 312 -54.40 -93.98 32.42
C ASP A 312 -54.57 -92.72 33.29
N VAL A 313 -55.27 -92.82 34.43
CA VAL A 313 -55.34 -91.73 35.42
C VAL A 313 -53.96 -91.41 35.95
N VAL A 314 -53.15 -92.43 36.26
CA VAL A 314 -51.76 -92.25 36.71
C VAL A 314 -50.90 -91.62 35.60
N ALA A 315 -51.06 -92.06 34.35
CA ALA A 315 -50.35 -91.48 33.21
C ALA A 315 -50.69 -89.99 32.99
N CYS A 316 -51.96 -89.61 33.13
CA CYS A 316 -52.39 -88.21 33.05
C CYS A 316 -51.80 -87.36 34.20
N PHE A 317 -51.73 -87.90 35.43
CA PHE A 317 -51.11 -87.18 36.54
C PHE A 317 -49.60 -87.01 36.33
N LEU A 318 -48.91 -88.01 35.81
CA LEU A 318 -47.48 -87.91 35.49
C LEU A 318 -47.23 -86.87 34.37
N ALA A 319 -48.04 -86.89 33.31
CA ALA A 319 -47.95 -85.88 32.25
C ALA A 319 -48.27 -84.46 32.78
N GLN A 320 -49.28 -84.32 33.65
CA GLN A 320 -49.58 -83.04 34.30
C GLN A 320 -48.44 -82.58 35.21
N GLU A 321 -47.82 -83.47 35.98
CA GLU A 321 -46.66 -83.16 36.82
C GLU A 321 -45.46 -82.72 35.97
N GLU A 322 -45.20 -83.38 34.84
CA GLU A 322 -44.15 -82.99 33.88
C GLU A 322 -44.44 -81.62 33.26
N THR A 323 -45.68 -81.35 32.83
CA THR A 323 -46.05 -80.01 32.30
C THR A 323 -45.96 -78.92 33.37
N LEU A 324 -46.28 -79.25 34.63
CA LEU A 324 -46.15 -78.31 35.75
C LEU A 324 -44.68 -78.01 36.02
N LYS A 325 -43.80 -79.01 36.03
CA LYS A 325 -42.35 -78.83 36.15
C LYS A 325 -41.79 -77.96 35.02
N GLN A 326 -42.18 -78.21 33.77
CA GLN A 326 -41.77 -77.39 32.63
C GLN A 326 -42.28 -75.94 32.75
N LEU A 327 -43.52 -75.72 33.21
CA LEU A 327 -44.04 -74.38 33.45
C LEU A 327 -43.33 -73.66 34.61
N GLU A 328 -42.94 -74.39 35.65
CA GLU A 328 -42.13 -73.86 36.75
C GLU A 328 -40.71 -73.48 36.28
N GLU A 329 -40.08 -74.32 35.45
CA GLU A 329 -38.79 -74.01 34.81
C GLU A 329 -38.89 -72.76 33.94
N MET A 330 -39.87 -72.70 33.03
CA MET A 330 -40.12 -71.53 32.18
C MET A 330 -40.44 -70.27 33.00
N LYS A 331 -41.16 -70.42 34.12
CA LYS A 331 -41.43 -69.30 35.03
C LYS A 331 -40.12 -68.81 35.67
N ASN A 332 -39.29 -69.71 36.17
CA ASN A 332 -38.00 -69.36 36.78
C ASN A 332 -37.07 -68.70 35.76
N GLU A 333 -36.98 -69.22 34.53
CA GLU A 333 -36.19 -68.61 33.44
C GLU A 333 -36.70 -67.21 33.07
N ASN A 334 -38.01 -67.01 33.04
CA ASN A 334 -38.62 -65.70 32.81
C ASN A 334 -38.36 -64.74 33.98
N GLU A 335 -38.39 -65.21 35.22
CA GLU A 335 -38.06 -64.41 36.40
C GLU A 335 -36.58 -64.01 36.39
N GLU A 336 -35.67 -64.93 36.06
CA GLU A 336 -34.24 -64.64 35.90
C GLU A 336 -33.97 -63.63 34.78
N SER A 337 -34.56 -63.83 33.60
CA SER A 337 -34.38 -62.90 32.47
C SER A 337 -34.96 -61.52 32.77
N LEU A 338 -36.08 -61.44 33.49
CA LEU A 338 -36.65 -60.18 33.94
C LEU A 338 -35.74 -59.45 34.94
N VAL A 339 -35.10 -60.17 35.86
CA VAL A 339 -34.10 -59.59 36.78
C VAL A 339 -32.89 -59.07 35.99
N ARG A 340 -32.33 -59.87 35.07
CA ARG A 340 -31.21 -59.44 34.22
C ARG A 340 -31.54 -58.20 33.40
N LEU A 341 -32.71 -58.15 32.76
CA LEU A 341 -33.17 -56.99 32.00
C LEU A 341 -33.37 -55.74 32.87
N LYS A 342 -33.80 -55.90 34.13
CA LYS A 342 -33.90 -54.77 35.08
C LYS A 342 -32.52 -54.25 35.44
N GLU A 343 -31.56 -55.13 35.73
CA GLU A 343 -30.18 -54.76 36.03
C GLU A 343 -29.51 -54.06 34.85
N GLU A 344 -29.67 -54.58 33.63
CA GLU A 344 -29.19 -53.96 32.39
C GLU A 344 -29.83 -52.59 32.16
N LYS A 345 -31.13 -52.46 32.37
CA LYS A 345 -31.83 -51.17 32.28
C LYS A 345 -31.28 -50.15 33.28
N GLU A 346 -31.04 -50.55 34.53
CA GLU A 346 -30.48 -49.69 35.55
C GLU A 346 -29.02 -49.32 35.27
N ALA A 347 -28.23 -50.24 34.71
CA ALA A 347 -26.86 -49.98 34.27
C ALA A 347 -26.84 -48.96 33.12
N LEU A 348 -27.63 -49.18 32.07
CA LEU A 348 -27.77 -48.26 30.95
C LEU A 348 -28.30 -46.89 31.39
N HIS A 349 -29.20 -46.84 32.38
CA HIS A 349 -29.68 -45.57 32.91
C HIS A 349 -28.57 -44.77 33.59
N ARG A 350 -27.74 -45.43 34.40
CA ARG A 350 -26.57 -44.82 35.06
C ARG A 350 -25.53 -44.33 34.05
N GLU A 351 -25.26 -45.10 32.99
CA GLU A 351 -24.37 -44.67 31.92
C GLU A 351 -24.91 -43.43 31.18
N LEU A 352 -26.22 -43.40 30.93
CA LEU A 352 -26.88 -42.29 30.27
C LEU A 352 -26.83 -41.02 31.14
N GLU A 353 -27.10 -41.13 32.44
CA GLU A 353 -26.92 -40.03 33.39
C GLU A 353 -25.47 -39.53 33.41
N HIS A 354 -24.50 -40.44 33.52
CA HIS A 354 -23.08 -40.10 33.49
C HIS A 354 -22.70 -39.35 32.20
N ILE A 355 -23.15 -39.81 31.03
CA ILE A 355 -22.90 -39.15 29.74
C ILE A 355 -23.58 -37.78 29.67
N LYS A 356 -24.82 -37.66 30.13
CA LYS A 356 -25.55 -36.37 30.17
C LYS A 356 -24.81 -35.34 31.00
N TYR A 357 -24.51 -35.68 32.26
CA TYR A 357 -23.90 -34.73 33.19
C TYR A 357 -22.42 -34.44 32.86
N SER A 358 -21.67 -35.44 32.40
CA SER A 358 -20.27 -35.22 31.97
C SER A 358 -20.17 -34.42 30.66
N GLY A 359 -21.10 -34.64 29.72
CA GLY A 359 -21.20 -33.88 28.48
C GLY A 359 -21.54 -32.41 28.70
N GLU A 360 -22.52 -32.14 29.58
CA GLU A 360 -22.88 -30.77 29.98
C GLU A 360 -21.75 -30.07 30.73
N ALA A 361 -21.09 -30.74 31.68
CA ALA A 361 -19.95 -30.18 32.41
C ALA A 361 -18.78 -29.85 31.47
N ARG A 362 -18.46 -30.73 30.51
CA ARG A 362 -17.42 -30.47 29.50
C ARG A 362 -17.79 -29.29 28.61
N LYS A 363 -19.05 -29.17 28.19
CA LYS A 363 -19.52 -28.07 27.34
C LYS A 363 -19.45 -26.72 28.08
N VAL A 364 -19.86 -26.68 29.36
CA VAL A 364 -19.76 -25.48 30.19
C VAL A 364 -18.31 -25.11 30.45
N GLY A 365 -17.44 -26.09 30.74
CA GLY A 365 -15.99 -25.86 30.89
C GLY A 365 -15.36 -25.30 29.62
N ALA A 366 -15.69 -25.85 28.46
CA ALA A 366 -15.22 -25.34 27.17
C ALA A 366 -15.73 -23.92 26.88
N GLN A 367 -16.99 -23.61 27.20
CA GLN A 367 -17.54 -22.27 27.05
C GLN A 367 -16.86 -21.25 27.96
N ASN A 368 -16.56 -21.62 29.21
CA ASN A 368 -15.85 -20.76 30.14
C ASN A 368 -14.41 -20.52 29.69
N LEU A 369 -13.69 -21.56 29.26
CA LEU A 369 -12.35 -21.41 28.70
C LEU A 369 -12.33 -20.50 27.47
N MET A 370 -13.32 -20.64 26.57
CA MET A 370 -13.45 -19.74 25.43
C MET A 370 -13.66 -18.29 25.86
N LYS A 371 -14.51 -18.03 26.86
CA LYS A 371 -14.69 -16.67 27.40
C LYS A 371 -13.40 -16.11 27.99
N GLU A 372 -12.66 -16.90 28.77
CA GLU A 372 -11.36 -16.50 29.33
C GLU A 372 -10.36 -16.17 28.22
N LEU A 373 -10.25 -17.00 27.19
CA LEU A 373 -9.38 -16.75 26.03
C LEU A 373 -9.79 -15.48 25.27
N TYR A 374 -11.09 -15.23 25.08
CA TYR A 374 -11.57 -13.99 24.48
C TYR A 374 -11.24 -12.76 25.33
N GLU A 375 -11.35 -12.87 26.66
CA GLU A 375 -10.97 -11.79 27.56
C GLU A 375 -9.45 -11.53 27.55
N HIS A 376 -8.63 -12.58 27.49
CA HIS A 376 -7.18 -12.47 27.34
C HIS A 376 -6.81 -11.82 26.01
N LEU A 377 -7.41 -12.26 24.91
CA LEU A 377 -7.22 -11.65 23.59
C LEU A 377 -7.54 -10.15 23.63
N LYS A 378 -8.70 -9.79 24.18
CA LYS A 378 -9.12 -8.39 24.29
C LYS A 378 -8.19 -7.54 25.17
N LYS A 379 -7.61 -8.12 26.23
CA LYS A 379 -6.61 -7.44 27.07
C LYS A 379 -5.31 -7.21 26.30
N GLU A 380 -4.84 -8.21 25.55
CA GLU A 380 -3.62 -8.09 24.75
C GLU A 380 -3.79 -7.15 23.54
N GLU A 381 -4.96 -7.14 22.90
CA GLU A 381 -5.28 -6.16 21.86
C GLU A 381 -5.21 -4.73 22.39
N LYS A 382 -5.83 -4.46 23.56
CA LYS A 382 -5.74 -3.15 24.22
C LYS A 382 -4.31 -2.76 24.56
N ARG A 383 -3.49 -3.70 25.02
CA ARG A 383 -2.06 -3.46 25.31
C ARG A 383 -1.28 -3.14 24.04
N ARG A 384 -1.53 -3.87 22.96
CA ARG A 384 -0.92 -3.61 21.65
C ARG A 384 -1.31 -2.22 21.13
N ASP A 385 -2.58 -1.84 21.26
CA ASP A 385 -3.05 -0.54 20.76
C ASP A 385 -2.45 0.60 21.60
N ALA A 386 -2.39 0.46 22.93
CA ALA A 386 -1.73 1.43 23.80
C ALA A 386 -0.23 1.59 23.51
N THR A 387 0.50 0.48 23.35
CA THR A 387 1.93 0.52 22.99
C THR A 387 2.18 1.10 21.60
N ARG A 388 1.27 0.86 20.65
CA ARG A 388 1.31 1.49 19.33
C ARG A 388 1.11 3.00 19.41
N GLU A 389 0.15 3.47 20.21
CA GLU A 389 -0.04 4.91 20.43
C GLU A 389 1.17 5.56 21.10
N GLU A 390 1.81 4.89 22.06
CA GLU A 390 3.05 5.36 22.68
C GLU A 390 4.20 5.44 21.67
N LEU A 391 4.36 4.41 20.83
CA LEU A 391 5.34 4.39 19.75
C LEU A 391 5.11 5.50 18.73
N ASP A 392 3.85 5.76 18.34
CA ASP A 392 3.50 6.85 17.43
C ASP A 392 3.82 8.22 18.04
N LYS A 393 3.61 8.41 19.35
CA LYS A 393 4.01 9.63 20.05
C LYS A 393 5.52 9.81 20.05
N VAL A 394 6.28 8.76 20.38
CA VAL A 394 7.76 8.79 20.37
C VAL A 394 8.29 9.09 18.97
N ASN A 395 7.72 8.47 17.93
CA ASN A 395 8.11 8.72 16.54
C ASN A 395 7.87 10.17 16.12
N ARG A 396 6.74 10.79 16.52
CA ARG A 396 6.49 12.21 16.24
C ARG A 396 7.54 13.10 16.89
N VAL A 397 7.85 12.87 18.17
CA VAL A 397 8.88 13.63 18.89
C VAL A 397 10.26 13.43 18.24
N LEU A 398 10.60 12.22 17.83
CA LEU A 398 11.87 11.94 17.13
C LEU A 398 11.96 12.62 15.76
N LEU A 399 10.86 12.68 15.00
CA LEU A 399 10.81 13.40 13.72
C LEU A 399 10.98 14.91 13.92
N GLU A 400 10.31 15.49 14.93
CA GLU A 400 10.47 16.90 15.29
C GLU A 400 11.90 17.20 15.74
N ALA A 401 12.50 16.32 16.55
CA ALA A 401 13.89 16.45 16.98
C ALA A 401 14.86 16.34 15.78
N LYS A 402 14.67 15.37 14.88
CA LYS A 402 15.46 15.23 13.65
C LYS A 402 15.41 16.51 12.81
N ALA A 403 14.21 17.03 12.54
CA ALA A 403 14.05 18.27 11.79
C ALA A 403 14.71 19.47 12.50
N GLY A 404 14.62 19.53 13.83
CA GLY A 404 15.31 20.53 14.65
C GLY A 404 16.83 20.47 14.51
N VAL A 405 17.42 19.28 14.57
CA VAL A 405 18.87 19.06 14.41
C VAL A 405 19.32 19.40 12.98
N GLU A 406 18.59 18.96 11.94
CA GLU A 406 18.89 19.29 10.54
C GLU A 406 18.86 20.81 10.29
N HIS A 407 17.90 21.51 10.88
CA HIS A 407 17.81 22.96 10.77
C HIS A 407 18.96 23.67 11.52
N LEU A 408 19.36 23.19 12.70
CA LEU A 408 20.54 23.70 13.41
C LEU A 408 21.82 23.45 12.60
N ALA A 409 21.97 22.25 12.03
CA ALA A 409 23.11 21.89 11.19
C ALA A 409 23.23 22.80 9.97
N SER A 410 22.10 23.08 9.30
CA SER A 410 22.02 24.00 8.17
C SER A 410 22.51 25.40 8.53
N LYS A 411 22.16 25.91 9.72
CA LYS A 411 22.60 27.26 10.18
C LYS A 411 24.09 27.35 10.47
N VAL A 412 24.68 26.26 10.94
CA VAL A 412 26.08 26.20 11.42
C VAL A 412 27.01 25.65 10.32
N GLN A 413 26.48 25.26 9.16
CA GLN A 413 27.22 24.63 8.05
C GLN A 413 28.47 25.40 7.61
N HIS A 414 28.42 26.74 7.64
CA HIS A 414 29.49 27.60 7.14
C HIS A 414 30.69 27.74 8.06
N ILE A 415 30.62 27.22 9.29
CA ILE A 415 31.71 27.27 10.26
C ILE A 415 32.63 26.08 10.01
N LYS A 416 33.89 26.40 9.70
CA LYS A 416 34.96 25.42 9.51
C LYS A 416 35.71 25.26 10.84
N VAL A 417 35.70 24.05 11.37
CA VAL A 417 36.48 23.64 12.56
C VAL A 417 37.62 22.78 12.03
N GLU A 418 38.87 23.18 12.32
CA GLU A 418 40.07 22.53 11.77
C GLU A 418 40.35 21.16 12.43
N ASP A 419 39.94 20.97 13.69
CA ASP A 419 40.09 19.73 14.47
C ASP A 419 38.72 19.10 14.82
N SER A 420 37.89 18.76 13.83
CA SER A 420 36.61 18.09 14.09
C SER A 420 36.76 16.58 14.11
N ARG A 421 36.26 15.92 15.17
CA ARG A 421 36.28 14.45 15.30
C ARG A 421 35.36 13.77 14.28
N TYR A 422 34.40 14.51 13.75
CA TYR A 422 33.41 14.05 12.79
C TYR A 422 33.74 14.45 11.34
N ALA A 423 34.89 15.08 11.07
CA ALA A 423 35.30 15.49 9.71
C ALA A 423 35.48 14.30 8.73
N SER A 424 35.62 13.08 9.26
CA SER A 424 35.84 11.86 8.48
C SER A 424 34.57 11.01 8.29
N ILE A 425 33.43 11.41 8.90
CA ILE A 425 32.20 10.61 8.88
C ILE A 425 31.35 11.06 7.70
N GLU A 426 31.20 10.19 6.71
CA GLU A 426 30.25 10.38 5.61
C GLU A 426 28.83 10.25 6.16
N LEU A 427 28.10 11.37 6.19
CA LEU A 427 26.72 11.39 6.66
C LEU A 427 25.82 10.71 5.63
N ASP A 428 25.39 9.49 5.93
CA ASP A 428 24.34 8.80 5.17
C ASP A 428 22.98 9.09 5.82
N GLU A 429 22.07 9.74 5.09
CA GLU A 429 20.70 10.05 5.53
C GLU A 429 19.88 8.80 5.92
N LYS A 430 20.33 7.61 5.49
CA LYS A 430 19.69 6.31 5.77
C LYS A 430 20.31 5.56 6.94
N ALA A 431 21.43 6.00 7.48
CA ALA A 431 22.05 5.36 8.63
C ALA A 431 21.21 5.62 9.89
N ASN A 432 21.11 4.61 10.77
CA ASN A 432 20.40 4.74 12.04
C ASN A 432 21.03 5.82 12.95
N ASP A 433 22.34 6.03 12.81
CA ASP A 433 23.12 6.96 13.63
C ASP A 433 23.16 8.39 13.04
N TYR A 434 22.57 8.62 11.86
CA TYR A 434 22.61 9.90 11.14
C TYR A 434 22.27 11.11 12.01
N VAL A 435 21.19 11.05 12.78
CA VAL A 435 20.74 12.18 13.62
C VAL A 435 21.72 12.42 14.78
N LEU A 436 22.31 11.36 15.33
CA LEU A 436 23.27 11.46 16.43
C LEU A 436 24.62 12.01 15.94
N ASP A 437 25.09 11.55 14.79
CA ASP A 437 26.32 12.04 14.15
C ASP A 437 26.17 13.50 13.70
N LEU A 438 25.01 13.85 13.12
CA LEU A 438 24.69 15.23 12.76
C LEU A 438 24.63 16.11 14.01
N LEU A 439 23.99 15.65 15.08
CA LEU A 439 23.95 16.37 16.36
C LEU A 439 25.36 16.60 16.91
N GLY A 440 26.21 15.57 16.94
CA GLY A 440 27.61 15.69 17.37
C GLY A 440 28.42 16.69 16.55
N GLN A 441 28.26 16.68 15.22
CA GLN A 441 28.85 17.68 14.33
C GLN A 441 28.36 19.11 14.63
N THR A 442 27.06 19.27 14.88
CA THR A 442 26.51 20.59 15.23
C THR A 442 27.00 21.07 16.58
N GLU A 443 27.12 20.18 17.56
CA GLU A 443 27.60 20.49 18.90
C GLU A 443 29.05 20.98 18.87
N GLU A 444 29.96 20.29 18.17
CA GLU A 444 31.37 20.72 18.05
C GLU A 444 31.49 22.13 17.47
N LYS A 445 30.72 22.42 16.41
CA LYS A 445 30.72 23.75 15.78
C LYS A 445 30.10 24.83 16.67
N LEU A 446 29.04 24.49 17.42
CA LEU A 446 28.41 25.41 18.37
C LEU A 446 29.33 25.69 19.58
N LEU A 447 30.06 24.69 20.07
CA LEU A 447 31.05 24.86 21.12
C LEU A 447 32.22 25.73 20.65
N TYR A 448 32.71 25.51 19.43
CA TYR A 448 33.71 26.38 18.81
C TYR A 448 33.24 27.83 18.70
N LEU A 449 32.00 28.06 18.24
CA LEU A 449 31.40 29.40 18.24
C LEU A 449 31.32 30.00 19.64
N LEU A 450 30.89 29.22 20.62
CA LEU A 450 30.72 29.68 21.99
C LEU A 450 32.07 30.09 22.59
N GLU A 451 33.14 29.33 22.34
CA GLU A 451 34.50 29.68 22.72
C GLU A 451 35.01 30.93 21.99
N PHE A 452 34.81 31.02 20.67
CA PHE A 452 35.16 32.22 19.89
C PHE A 452 34.44 33.50 20.38
N LEU A 453 33.25 33.35 20.96
CA LEU A 453 32.44 34.45 21.48
C LEU A 453 32.70 34.76 22.96
N LYS A 454 33.39 33.89 23.73
CA LYS A 454 33.67 34.11 25.16
C LYS A 454 34.49 35.38 25.41
N ASP A 455 35.46 35.66 24.54
CA ASP A 455 36.41 36.76 24.73
C ASP A 455 35.98 38.07 24.05
N ARG A 456 34.76 38.14 23.49
CA ARG A 456 34.26 39.31 22.77
C ARG A 456 33.07 39.95 23.48
N ASP A 457 33.04 41.28 23.50
CA ASP A 457 31.91 42.02 24.06
C ASP A 457 30.67 41.86 23.18
N LYS A 458 29.62 41.28 23.76
CA LYS A 458 28.35 40.96 23.09
C LYS A 458 27.64 42.20 22.60
N GLN A 459 27.74 43.33 23.32
CA GLN A 459 27.06 44.57 22.96
C GLN A 459 27.73 45.24 21.74
N GLU A 460 29.06 45.19 21.67
CA GLU A 460 29.84 45.72 20.54
C GLU A 460 29.65 44.87 19.27
N LEU A 461 29.59 43.53 19.41
CA LEU A 461 29.28 42.64 18.29
C LEU A 461 27.89 42.86 17.71
N LEU A 462 26.88 43.03 18.57
CA LEU A 462 25.51 43.32 18.12
C LEU A 462 25.43 44.68 17.42
N ARG A 463 26.14 45.71 17.92
CA ARG A 463 26.27 47.00 17.21
C ARG A 463 26.92 46.87 15.84
N ARG A 464 28.00 46.08 15.70
CA ARG A 464 28.66 45.82 14.41
C ARG A 464 27.80 45.03 13.42
N ILE A 465 26.88 44.21 13.92
CA ILE A 465 25.89 43.51 13.09
C ILE A 465 24.78 44.47 12.64
N GLU A 466 24.38 45.43 13.49
CA GLU A 466 23.43 46.50 13.17
C GLU A 466 24.03 47.59 12.27
N GLU A 467 25.36 47.76 12.27
CA GLU A 467 26.06 48.65 11.36
C GLU A 467 25.87 48.22 9.89
N VAL A 468 25.46 49.19 9.06
CA VAL A 468 25.07 49.05 7.65
C VAL A 468 26.10 48.29 6.78
N GLU A 469 27.37 48.26 7.20
CA GLU A 469 28.45 47.55 6.51
C GLU A 469 28.31 46.02 6.56
N PHE A 470 27.65 45.47 7.59
CA PHE A 470 27.37 44.05 7.67
C PHE A 470 26.21 43.65 6.75
N HIS A 471 25.14 44.45 6.70
CA HIS A 471 24.02 44.27 5.77
C HIS A 471 24.46 44.38 4.30
N THR A 472 25.31 45.35 3.96
CA THR A 472 25.83 45.51 2.58
C THR A 472 26.79 44.39 2.16
N LYS A 473 27.57 43.81 3.08
CA LYS A 473 28.38 42.61 2.81
C LYS A 473 27.53 41.36 2.63
N LEU A 474 26.41 41.24 3.35
CA LEU A 474 25.43 40.17 3.17
C LEU A 474 24.64 40.32 1.87
N GLU A 475 24.22 41.54 1.52
CA GLU A 475 23.51 41.82 0.25
C GLU A 475 24.35 41.49 -0.99
N ARG A 476 25.67 41.71 -0.93
CA ARG A 476 26.60 41.35 -2.02
C ARG A 476 26.79 39.84 -2.23
N ARG A 477 26.36 39.00 -1.28
CA ARG A 477 26.49 37.53 -1.36
C ARG A 477 25.15 36.80 -1.54
N LEU A 478 24.08 37.49 -1.92
CA LEU A 478 22.78 36.84 -2.17
C LEU A 478 22.69 36.28 -3.61
N PRO A 479 22.11 35.08 -3.80
CA PRO A 479 21.82 34.54 -5.12
C PRO A 479 20.86 35.45 -5.91
N ALA A 480 20.99 35.46 -7.24
CA ALA A 480 20.27 36.38 -8.14
C ALA A 480 18.73 36.28 -8.10
N TYR A 481 18.17 35.27 -7.43
CA TYR A 481 16.73 34.97 -7.37
C TYR A 481 16.06 35.38 -6.05
N ASN A 482 16.70 36.20 -5.22
CA ASN A 482 16.15 36.57 -3.92
C ASN A 482 14.96 37.56 -4.05
N THR A 483 13.79 37.15 -3.58
CA THR A 483 12.50 37.87 -3.67
C THR A 483 12.13 38.65 -2.41
N ARG A 484 13.11 39.09 -1.60
CA ARG A 484 12.81 39.96 -0.45
C ARG A 484 12.36 41.35 -0.91
N VAL A 485 11.18 41.76 -0.45
CA VAL A 485 10.63 43.12 -0.62
C VAL A 485 11.58 44.11 0.05
N LYS A 486 12.12 45.07 -0.71
CA LYS A 486 12.95 46.15 -0.16
C LYS A 486 12.09 47.03 0.75
N LEU A 487 12.38 47.05 2.03
CA LEU A 487 11.78 48.01 2.96
C LEU A 487 12.37 49.40 2.68
N PRO A 488 11.57 50.48 2.71
CA PRO A 488 12.07 51.84 2.52
C PRO A 488 13.06 52.17 3.64
N ILE A 489 14.32 52.42 3.26
CA ILE A 489 15.31 52.98 4.18
C ILE A 489 14.84 54.41 4.48
N ALA A 490 14.56 54.71 5.75
CA ALA A 490 14.29 56.07 6.18
C ALA A 490 15.48 56.95 5.79
N GLN A 491 15.28 57.83 4.80
CA GLN A 491 16.27 58.83 4.43
C GLN A 491 16.54 59.70 5.66
N LYS A 492 17.79 59.75 6.11
CA LYS A 492 18.23 60.81 7.03
C LYS A 492 17.93 62.15 6.34
N PRO A 493 17.38 63.14 7.06
CA PRO A 493 17.13 64.45 6.47
C PRO A 493 18.47 65.05 6.01
N ASP A 494 18.52 65.44 4.73
CA ASP A 494 19.65 66.12 4.12
C ASP A 494 19.96 67.39 4.92
N MET A 495 21.18 67.46 5.47
CA MET A 495 21.68 68.59 6.27
C MET A 495 21.97 69.86 5.44
N TYR A 496 21.45 69.96 4.21
CA TYR A 496 21.77 71.04 3.26
C TYR A 496 20.55 71.69 2.60
N TYR A 497 19.43 71.80 3.31
CA TYR A 497 18.43 72.82 2.99
C TYR A 497 17.93 73.52 4.26
N GLY A 498 18.63 74.59 4.62
CA GLY A 498 18.05 75.66 5.41
C GLY A 498 17.44 76.70 4.47
N LYS A 499 16.11 76.81 4.49
CA LYS A 499 15.32 78.05 4.55
C LYS A 499 13.84 77.73 4.66
#